data_AF-A0A953BEI6-F1
#
_entry.id   AF-A0A953BEI6-F1
#
_cell.length_a   1.000
_cell.length_b   1.000
_cell.length_c   1.000
_cell.angle_alpha   90.00
_cell.angle_beta   90.00
_cell.angle_gamma   90.00
#
_symmetry.space_group_name_H-M   'P 1'
#
loop_
_entity.id
_entity.type
_entity.pdbx_description
1 polymer ?
#
loop_
_entity_poly.entity_id
_entity_poly.type
_entity_poly.pdbx_seq_one_letter_code
_entity_poly.pdbx_strand_id
1 'polypeptide(L)'
;MTLDEINQRLLTILRGLASSWSDFSTDADPLDAVAIYLLCGAGLVELRMRGKAWTDRSAIEFEFRASGVWIDTDRQSILPDEIRRAIPAWSASAVAVQLQPTIQARLTTFGASQQSDIGADPDAADLFAMYLAHHPVKGRASVRLLGSESAAPGAVQRDAVDTPGIVQALRDIEAAIASSRSQQLPPKGERWVRADTASRMSNLHPDTIRKRAQKEGWQVRKAGAMNVYRLADLESAWPDKIFLQEAGGN
;
A
#
# COMPACT_ATOMS: atom_id res chain seq x y z
N MET A 1 1.35 8.25 24.50
CA MET A 1 1.93 9.59 24.63
C MET A 1 0.97 10.42 25.48
N THR A 2 1.42 10.96 26.60
CA THR A 2 0.61 11.85 27.45
C THR A 2 0.47 13.23 26.79
N LEU A 3 -0.47 14.06 27.27
CA LEU A 3 -0.62 15.43 26.79
C LEU A 3 0.65 16.25 27.02
N ASP A 4 1.31 16.05 28.16
CA ASP A 4 2.58 16.73 28.50
C ASP A 4 3.71 16.34 27.55
N GLU A 5 3.82 15.05 27.19
CA GLU A 5 4.81 14.58 26.21
C GLU A 5 4.58 15.21 24.82
N ILE A 6 3.32 15.34 24.40
CA ILE A 6 2.94 16.04 23.16
C ILE A 6 3.36 17.50 23.24
N ASN A 7 3.05 18.17 24.36
CA ASN A 7 3.32 19.59 24.56
C ASN A 7 4.83 19.87 24.54
N GLN A 8 5.61 19.11 25.32
CA GLN A 8 7.07 19.25 25.37
C GLN A 8 7.70 19.01 23.99
N ARG A 9 7.19 18.04 23.23
CA ARG A 9 7.70 17.75 21.89
C ARG A 9 7.38 18.87 20.89
N LEU A 10 6.14 19.37 20.89
CA LEU A 10 5.72 20.52 20.08
C LEU A 10 6.57 21.76 20.38
N LEU A 11 6.80 22.06 21.66
CA LEU A 11 7.61 23.18 22.11
C LEU A 11 9.08 23.02 21.74
N THR A 12 9.63 21.81 21.84
CA THR A 12 11.02 21.52 21.45
C THR A 12 11.21 21.78 19.97
N ILE A 13 10.31 21.28 19.12
CA ILE A 13 10.34 21.52 17.67
C ILE A 13 10.17 23.01 17.37
N LEU A 14 9.16 23.65 17.98
CA LEU A 14 8.90 25.08 17.76
C LEU A 14 10.13 25.91 18.11
N ARG A 15 10.78 25.67 19.25
CA ARG A 15 12.00 26.38 19.69
C ARG A 15 13.22 26.11 18.79
N GLY A 16 13.29 24.94 18.15
CA GLY A 16 14.34 24.58 17.21
C GLY A 16 14.16 25.15 15.80
N LEU A 17 12.96 25.65 15.46
CA LEU A 17 12.67 26.23 14.15
C LEU A 17 13.10 27.70 14.07
N ALA A 18 13.51 28.10 12.87
CA ALA A 18 13.87 29.47 12.52
C ALA A 18 13.03 29.97 11.35
N SER A 19 13.20 31.24 10.97
CA SER A 19 12.57 31.81 9.77
C SER A 19 13.19 31.29 8.45
N SER A 20 14.36 30.66 8.52
CA SER A 20 14.97 29.92 7.41
C SER A 20 14.37 28.51 7.27
N TRP A 21 14.45 27.96 6.06
CA TRP A 21 14.02 26.58 5.80
C TRP A 21 14.98 25.58 6.44
N SER A 22 14.41 24.63 7.17
CA SER A 22 15.12 23.49 7.76
C SER A 22 14.53 22.19 7.25
N ASP A 23 15.39 21.20 7.00
CA ASP A 23 15.00 19.88 6.50
C ASP A 23 14.62 18.93 7.65
N PHE A 24 13.54 18.18 7.45
CA PHE A 24 13.03 17.16 8.36
C PHE A 24 12.78 15.87 7.59
N SER A 25 13.27 14.76 8.10
CA SER A 25 12.97 13.44 7.55
C SER A 25 11.66 12.93 8.14
N THR A 26 10.71 12.56 7.29
CA THR A 26 9.43 11.96 7.73
C THR A 26 9.58 10.52 8.21
N ASP A 27 10.68 9.88 7.84
CA ASP A 27 10.92 8.46 8.09
C ASP A 27 11.77 8.23 9.33
N ALA A 28 12.47 9.28 9.81
CA ALA A 28 13.34 9.20 10.97
C ALA A 28 12.55 9.18 12.29
N ASP A 29 11.53 10.03 12.42
CA ASP A 29 10.62 10.01 13.56
C ASP A 29 9.20 10.45 13.15
N PRO A 30 8.24 9.51 13.07
CA PRO A 30 6.86 9.83 12.71
C PRO A 30 6.19 10.86 13.63
N LEU A 31 6.60 10.93 14.91
CA LEU A 31 6.03 11.87 15.87
C LEU A 31 6.50 13.31 15.63
N ASP A 32 7.73 13.50 15.15
CA ASP A 32 8.21 14.83 14.75
C ASP A 32 7.46 15.33 13.52
N ALA A 33 7.20 14.45 12.55
CA ALA A 33 6.38 14.78 11.39
C ALA A 33 4.95 15.20 11.79
N VAL A 34 4.32 14.45 12.70
CA VAL A 34 2.99 14.80 13.24
C VAL A 34 3.03 16.16 13.94
N ALA A 35 4.01 16.40 14.81
CA ALA A 35 4.13 17.69 15.51
C ALA A 35 4.30 18.86 14.54
N ILE A 36 5.10 18.70 13.49
CA ILE A 36 5.26 19.71 12.43
C ILE A 36 3.94 19.96 11.68
N TYR A 37 3.16 18.92 11.39
CA TYR A 37 1.85 19.07 10.78
C TYR A 37 0.84 19.79 11.69
N LEU A 38 0.87 19.52 13.00
CA LEU A 38 0.04 20.24 13.98
C LEU A 38 0.40 21.74 14.01
N LEU A 39 1.70 22.07 14.05
CA LEU A 39 2.19 23.45 14.01
C LEU A 39 1.84 24.16 12.69
N CYS A 40 1.84 23.42 11.57
CA CYS A 40 1.34 23.91 10.29
C CYS A 40 -0.17 24.17 10.34
N GLY A 41 -0.98 23.27 10.89
CA GLY A 41 -2.43 23.45 11.04
C GLY A 41 -2.79 24.73 11.82
N ALA A 42 -2.00 25.06 12.84
CA ALA A 42 -2.13 26.29 13.61
C ALA A 42 -1.53 27.55 12.94
N GLY A 43 -0.91 27.41 11.76
CA GLY A 43 -0.32 28.53 11.02
C GLY A 43 0.98 29.09 11.61
N LEU A 44 1.59 28.40 12.57
CA LEU A 44 2.87 28.79 13.17
C LEU A 44 4.05 28.44 12.24
N VAL A 45 3.88 27.39 11.44
CA VAL A 45 4.91 26.86 10.55
C VAL A 45 4.39 26.84 9.12
N GLU A 46 5.26 27.22 8.18
CA GLU A 46 5.06 26.98 6.76
C GLU A 46 5.83 25.72 6.36
N LEU A 47 5.16 24.84 5.63
CA LEU A 47 5.73 23.61 5.10
C LEU A 47 6.00 23.76 3.60
N ARG A 48 7.07 23.11 3.17
CA ARG A 48 7.42 22.91 1.76
C ARG A 48 7.78 21.45 1.55
N MET A 49 7.07 20.81 0.63
CA MET A 49 7.24 19.40 0.29
C MET A 49 7.40 19.25 -1.20
N ARG A 50 8.22 18.29 -1.62
CA ARG A 50 8.35 17.93 -3.04
C ARG A 50 7.68 16.61 -3.28
N GLY A 51 7.18 16.42 -4.49
CA GLY A 51 6.53 15.18 -4.86
C GLY A 51 6.38 15.02 -6.36
N LYS A 52 5.82 13.87 -6.71
CA LYS A 52 5.39 13.54 -8.06
C LYS A 52 3.88 13.30 -8.03
N ALA A 53 3.17 13.92 -8.96
CA ALA A 53 1.75 13.67 -9.17
C ALA A 53 1.54 13.07 -10.55
N TRP A 54 0.53 12.22 -10.71
CA TRP A 54 0.22 11.62 -12.00
C TRP A 54 -1.27 11.31 -12.15
N THR A 55 -1.67 11.24 -13.41
CA THR A 55 -2.97 10.73 -13.88
C THR A 55 -2.75 9.38 -14.57
N ASP A 56 -3.76 8.90 -15.30
CA ASP A 56 -3.63 7.76 -16.21
C ASP A 56 -2.70 8.04 -17.40
N ARG A 57 -2.38 9.31 -17.71
CA ARG A 57 -1.67 9.71 -18.94
C ARG A 57 -0.33 10.37 -18.71
N SER A 58 -0.29 11.36 -17.83
CA SER A 58 0.92 12.15 -17.59
C SER A 58 1.24 12.27 -16.12
N ALA A 59 2.52 12.55 -15.85
CA ALA A 59 3.07 12.80 -14.53
C ALA A 59 3.91 14.07 -14.53
N ILE A 60 3.98 14.70 -13.37
CA ILE A 60 4.71 15.94 -13.16
C ILE A 60 5.33 15.97 -11.77
N GLU A 61 6.47 16.63 -11.67
CA GLU A 61 7.08 16.95 -10.38
C GLU A 61 6.57 18.30 -9.90
N PHE A 62 6.32 18.39 -8.60
CA PHE A 62 5.78 19.59 -7.98
C PHE A 62 6.45 19.90 -6.63
N GLU A 63 6.34 21.16 -6.24
CA GLU A 63 6.59 21.68 -4.91
C GLU A 63 5.25 22.16 -4.33
N PHE A 64 4.86 21.60 -3.20
CA PHE A 64 3.70 22.01 -2.45
C PHE A 64 4.11 22.87 -1.26
N ARG A 65 3.34 23.92 -0.99
CA ARG A 65 3.48 24.77 0.19
C ARG A 65 2.18 24.87 0.94
N ALA A 66 2.26 24.77 2.25
CA ALA A 66 1.11 24.87 3.14
C ALA A 66 1.43 25.65 4.42
N SER A 67 0.45 26.42 4.89
CA SER A 67 0.45 27.06 6.20
C SER A 67 -0.99 27.25 6.64
N GLY A 68 -1.31 26.93 7.90
CA GLY A 68 -2.68 26.99 8.43
C GLY A 68 -3.62 25.91 7.86
N VAL A 69 -3.06 24.83 7.33
CA VAL A 69 -3.82 23.74 6.70
C VAL A 69 -3.55 22.45 7.46
N TRP A 70 -4.61 21.74 7.80
CA TRP A 70 -4.53 20.41 8.41
C TRP A 70 -4.11 19.39 7.36
N ILE A 71 -2.99 18.71 7.63
CA ILE A 71 -2.47 17.62 6.81
C ILE A 71 -2.70 16.34 7.59
N ASP A 72 -3.40 15.39 7.00
CA ASP A 72 -3.62 14.07 7.57
C ASP A 72 -2.32 13.25 7.55
N THR A 73 -2.20 12.32 8.50
CA THR A 73 -1.05 11.41 8.58
C THR A 73 -0.92 10.52 7.35
N ASP A 74 -2.05 10.19 6.72
CA ASP A 74 -2.11 9.38 5.49
C ASP A 74 -1.84 10.19 4.22
N ARG A 75 -1.61 11.51 4.34
CA ARG A 75 -1.29 12.44 3.24
C ARG A 75 -2.34 12.45 2.11
N GLN A 76 -3.56 11.95 2.35
CA GLN A 76 -4.68 11.95 1.38
C GLN A 76 -5.33 13.33 1.23
N SER A 77 -4.80 14.32 1.96
CA SER A 77 -5.07 15.76 2.00
C SER A 77 -5.48 16.46 0.70
N ILE A 78 -5.83 17.75 0.86
CA ILE A 78 -5.97 18.87 -0.09
C ILE A 78 -5.08 18.86 -1.37
N LEU A 79 -3.99 18.10 -1.37
CA LEU A 79 -3.00 18.01 -2.45
C LEU A 79 -3.59 17.69 -3.84
N PRO A 80 -4.42 16.64 -4.06
CA PRO A 80 -4.98 16.37 -5.37
C PRO A 80 -5.80 17.54 -5.92
N ASP A 81 -6.54 18.25 -5.06
CA ASP A 81 -7.33 19.41 -5.49
C ASP A 81 -6.45 20.60 -5.83
N GLU A 82 -5.40 20.87 -5.07
CA GLU A 82 -4.43 21.92 -5.40
C GLU A 82 -3.63 21.61 -6.66
N ILE A 83 -3.32 20.33 -6.90
CA ILE A 83 -2.70 19.87 -8.15
C ILE A 83 -3.64 20.10 -9.34
N ARG A 84 -4.94 19.75 -9.21
CA ARG A 84 -5.95 20.03 -10.25
C ARG A 84 -6.12 21.53 -10.52
N ARG A 85 -6.01 22.37 -9.49
CA ARG A 85 -6.02 23.84 -9.64
C ARG A 85 -4.78 24.34 -10.39
N ALA A 86 -3.62 23.78 -10.09
CA ALA A 86 -2.38 24.13 -10.77
C ALA A 86 -2.30 23.61 -12.21
N ILE A 87 -3.00 22.50 -12.53
CA ILE A 87 -3.03 21.86 -13.84
C ILE A 87 -4.49 21.70 -14.29
N PRO A 88 -5.09 22.73 -14.91
CA PRO A 88 -6.50 22.70 -15.30
C PRO A 88 -6.88 21.52 -16.22
N ALA A 89 -5.93 21.03 -17.01
CA ALA A 89 -6.10 19.86 -17.87
C ALA A 89 -6.40 18.57 -17.09
N TRP A 90 -6.06 18.50 -15.81
CA TRP A 90 -6.31 17.35 -14.93
C TRP A 90 -7.57 17.51 -14.07
N SER A 91 -8.36 18.57 -14.25
CA SER A 91 -9.54 18.88 -13.44
C SER A 91 -10.56 17.74 -13.34
N ALA A 92 -10.72 16.94 -14.40
CA ALA A 92 -11.61 15.78 -14.45
C ALA A 92 -10.90 14.43 -14.17
N SER A 93 -9.58 14.45 -13.94
CA SER A 93 -8.79 13.24 -13.76
C SER A 93 -8.68 12.82 -12.29
N ALA A 94 -8.57 11.51 -12.09
CA ALA A 94 -8.05 10.97 -10.83
C ALA A 94 -6.56 11.33 -10.75
N VAL A 95 -6.18 12.04 -9.70
CA VAL A 95 -4.79 12.46 -9.46
C VAL A 95 -4.25 11.66 -8.29
N ALA A 96 -3.18 10.91 -8.54
CA ALA A 96 -2.39 10.27 -7.51
C ALA A 96 -1.17 11.14 -7.19
N VAL A 97 -0.71 11.08 -5.94
CA VAL A 97 0.40 11.90 -5.44
C VAL A 97 1.34 11.02 -4.63
N GLN A 98 2.64 11.21 -4.81
CA GLN A 98 3.68 10.67 -3.96
C GLN A 98 4.61 11.79 -3.51
N LEU A 99 4.73 11.97 -2.20
CA LEU A 99 5.64 12.94 -1.60
C LEU A 99 7.01 12.32 -1.33
N GLN A 100 8.06 13.13 -1.44
CA GLN A 100 9.40 12.78 -0.98
C GLN A 100 9.40 12.62 0.55
N PRO A 101 10.32 11.81 1.12
CA PRO A 101 10.41 11.58 2.56
C PRO A 101 11.03 12.75 3.34
N THR A 102 11.23 13.90 2.69
CA THR A 102 11.79 15.10 3.30
C THR A 102 10.78 16.24 3.25
N ILE A 103 10.52 16.84 4.41
CA ILE A 103 9.73 18.06 4.58
C ILE A 103 10.68 19.18 4.89
N GLN A 104 10.43 20.34 4.32
CA GLN A 104 11.07 21.58 4.73
C GLN A 104 10.09 22.40 5.55
N ALA A 105 10.53 22.91 6.69
CA ALA A 105 9.71 23.73 7.58
C ALA A 105 10.44 25.02 7.95
N ARG A 106 9.67 26.09 8.14
CA ARG A 106 10.15 27.36 8.71
C ARG A 106 9.05 28.02 9.54
N LEU A 107 9.44 28.89 10.47
CA LEU A 107 8.50 29.74 11.20
C LEU A 107 7.85 30.77 10.27
N THR A 108 6.55 30.95 10.42
CA THR A 108 5.84 32.13 9.89
C THR A 108 6.12 33.34 10.78
N THR A 109 5.80 34.55 10.31
CA THR A 109 5.88 35.75 11.16
C THR A 109 5.02 35.60 12.42
N PHE A 110 3.87 34.95 12.30
CA PHE A 110 2.98 34.65 13.43
C PHE A 110 3.63 33.63 14.38
N GLY A 111 4.21 32.55 13.85
CA GLY A 111 4.95 31.56 14.63
C GLY A 111 6.13 32.16 15.40
N ALA A 112 6.88 33.08 14.79
CA ALA A 112 7.97 33.79 15.45
C ALA A 112 7.48 34.67 16.61
N SER A 113 6.35 35.38 16.45
CA SER A 113 5.73 36.14 17.54
C SER A 113 5.33 35.21 18.68
N GLN A 114 4.62 34.12 18.38
CA GLN A 114 4.16 33.18 19.41
C GLN A 114 5.33 32.47 20.13
N GLN A 115 6.40 32.14 19.41
CA GLN A 115 7.61 31.59 20.02
C GLN A 115 8.24 32.58 21.01
N SER A 116 8.24 33.88 20.71
CA SER A 116 8.69 34.93 21.63
C SER A 116 7.79 35.05 22.85
N ASP A 117 6.47 35.01 22.65
CA ASP A 117 5.48 35.13 23.74
C ASP A 117 5.60 33.94 24.73
N ILE A 118 5.74 32.72 24.22
CA ILE A 118 5.96 31.50 25.03
C ILE A 118 7.32 31.55 25.76
N GLY A 119 8.32 32.20 25.18
CA GLY A 119 9.61 32.40 25.84
C GLY A 119 9.53 33.38 27.02
N ALA A 120 8.56 34.30 27.00
CA ALA A 120 8.36 35.31 28.03
C ALA A 120 7.46 34.83 29.17
N ASP A 121 6.55 33.87 28.91
CA ASP A 121 5.60 33.33 29.88
C ASP A 121 5.69 31.79 29.97
N PRO A 122 6.28 31.23 31.04
CA PRO A 122 6.37 29.79 31.26
C PRO A 122 5.01 29.10 31.36
N ASP A 123 3.97 29.77 31.88
CA ASP A 123 2.64 29.19 32.06
C ASP A 123 1.90 29.06 30.71
N ALA A 124 2.30 29.85 29.71
CA ALA A 124 1.80 29.74 28.33
C ALA A 124 2.26 28.45 27.63
N ALA A 125 3.37 27.85 28.08
CA ALA A 125 3.88 26.59 27.54
C ALA A 125 2.98 25.40 27.90
N ASP A 126 2.39 25.40 29.10
CA ASP A 126 1.55 24.30 29.60
C ASP A 126 0.20 24.23 28.88
N LEU A 127 -0.29 25.34 28.35
CA LEU A 127 -1.53 25.42 27.57
C LEU A 127 -1.32 25.37 26.06
N PHE A 128 -0.09 25.17 25.58
CA PHE A 128 0.24 25.33 24.16
C PHE A 128 -0.54 24.37 23.24
N ALA A 129 -0.66 23.08 23.58
CA ALA A 129 -1.46 22.12 22.81
C ALA A 129 -2.94 22.51 22.76
N MET A 130 -3.50 23.06 23.85
CA MET A 130 -4.86 23.59 23.87
C MET A 130 -4.99 24.86 23.02
N TYR A 131 -4.00 25.75 23.09
CA TYR A 131 -3.93 26.95 22.25
C TYR A 131 -3.99 26.57 20.76
N LEU A 132 -3.20 25.59 20.31
CA LEU A 132 -3.22 25.11 18.92
C LEU A 132 -4.61 24.58 18.52
N ALA A 133 -5.30 23.89 19.41
CA ALA A 133 -6.64 23.35 19.14
C ALA A 133 -7.72 24.44 19.01
N HIS A 134 -7.52 25.60 19.65
CA HIS A 134 -8.50 26.69 19.69
C HIS A 134 -8.24 27.83 18.68
N HIS A 135 -7.10 27.84 17.98
CA HIS A 135 -6.72 28.91 17.06
C HIS A 135 -6.57 28.43 15.60
N PRO A 136 -7.65 27.98 14.94
CA PRO A 136 -7.59 27.63 13.53
C PRO A 136 -7.36 28.90 12.69
N VAL A 137 -6.23 28.94 11.99
CA VAL A 137 -5.92 30.02 11.03
C VAL A 137 -6.51 29.67 9.67
N LYS A 138 -6.98 30.67 8.91
CA LYS A 138 -7.34 30.46 7.50
C LYS A 138 -6.09 30.06 6.72
N GLY A 139 -6.02 28.78 6.38
CA GLY A 139 -4.87 28.21 5.69
C GLY A 139 -4.68 28.70 4.26
N ARG A 140 -3.45 28.54 3.78
CA ARG A 140 -3.05 28.70 2.38
C ARG A 140 -2.33 27.44 1.96
N ALA A 141 -2.77 26.85 0.86
CA ALA A 141 -2.11 25.77 0.17
C ALA A 141 -1.82 26.21 -1.26
N SER A 142 -0.67 25.83 -1.80
CA SER A 142 -0.32 26.13 -3.19
C SER A 142 0.63 25.09 -3.76
N VAL A 143 0.55 24.90 -5.07
CA VAL A 143 1.40 24.00 -5.83
C VAL A 143 2.16 24.80 -6.87
N ARG A 144 3.46 24.51 -6.99
CA ARG A 144 4.32 24.97 -8.06
C ARG A 144 4.85 23.78 -8.84
N LEU A 145 4.73 23.81 -10.16
CA LEU A 145 5.27 22.77 -11.04
C LEU A 145 6.79 22.97 -11.17
N LEU A 146 7.56 21.88 -11.06
CA LEU A 146 9.02 21.91 -11.05
C LEU A 146 9.67 21.48 -12.38
N GLY A 147 8.90 20.90 -13.30
CA GLY A 147 9.40 20.40 -14.57
C GLY A 147 8.31 20.17 -15.61
N SER A 148 8.74 19.65 -16.76
CA SER A 148 7.86 19.30 -17.89
C SER A 148 7.03 18.06 -17.59
N GLU A 149 5.87 17.94 -18.24
CA GLU A 149 5.09 16.71 -18.19
C GLU A 149 5.89 15.52 -18.74
N SER A 150 5.76 14.38 -18.07
CA SER A 150 6.35 13.09 -18.42
C SER A 150 5.27 12.02 -18.50
N ALA A 151 5.58 10.84 -19.03
CA ALA A 151 4.65 9.71 -18.99
C ALA A 151 4.37 9.30 -17.53
N ALA A 152 3.12 8.94 -17.24
CA ALA A 152 2.77 8.43 -15.92
C ALA A 152 3.55 7.15 -15.57
N PRO A 153 3.90 6.91 -14.29
CA PRO A 153 4.51 5.64 -13.89
C PRO A 153 3.63 4.45 -14.31
N GLY A 154 4.19 3.52 -15.09
CA GLY A 154 3.44 2.37 -15.61
C GLY A 154 2.58 2.65 -16.85
N ALA A 155 2.58 3.88 -17.39
CA ALA A 155 1.96 4.16 -18.67
C ALA A 155 2.75 3.48 -19.79
N VAL A 156 2.26 2.33 -20.24
CA VAL A 156 2.72 1.73 -21.49
C VAL A 156 2.04 2.52 -22.61
N GLN A 157 2.81 3.23 -23.43
CA GLN A 157 2.28 3.78 -24.67
C GLN A 157 1.63 2.62 -25.44
N ARG A 158 0.38 2.78 -25.91
CA ARG A 158 -0.31 1.68 -26.62
C ARG A 158 0.52 1.15 -27.79
N ASP A 159 1.30 2.02 -28.42
CA ASP A 159 2.20 1.67 -29.52
C ASP A 159 3.42 0.83 -29.08
N ALA A 160 3.77 0.84 -27.78
CA ALA A 160 4.83 -0.01 -27.22
C ALA A 160 4.36 -1.44 -26.89
N VAL A 161 3.04 -1.70 -26.85
CA VAL A 161 2.51 -3.07 -26.72
C VAL A 161 2.58 -3.82 -28.06
N ASP A 162 2.66 -3.10 -29.18
CA ASP A 162 2.93 -3.65 -30.51
C ASP A 162 4.43 -3.97 -30.74
N THR A 163 5.27 -3.88 -29.71
CA THR A 163 6.66 -4.33 -29.85
C THR A 163 6.68 -5.87 -29.84
N PRO A 164 7.22 -6.53 -30.90
CA PRO A 164 7.26 -7.99 -30.99
C PRO A 164 7.86 -8.70 -29.78
N GLY A 165 8.72 -8.00 -29.02
CA GLY A 165 9.41 -8.54 -27.84
C GLY A 165 8.52 -8.86 -26.65
N ILE A 166 7.45 -8.10 -26.37
CA ILE A 166 6.59 -8.37 -25.20
C ILE A 166 5.67 -9.56 -25.47
N VAL A 167 5.08 -9.60 -26.67
CA VAL A 167 4.27 -10.74 -27.12
C VAL A 167 5.13 -12.00 -27.22
N GLN A 168 6.36 -11.89 -27.71
CA GLN A 168 7.29 -13.02 -27.75
C GLN A 168 7.70 -13.47 -26.34
N ALA A 169 8.01 -12.55 -25.41
CA ALA A 169 8.34 -12.90 -24.03
C ALA A 169 7.17 -13.60 -23.31
N LEU A 170 5.93 -13.18 -23.55
CA LEU A 170 4.75 -13.85 -23.02
C LEU A 170 4.57 -15.26 -23.60
N ARG A 171 4.81 -15.43 -24.91
CA ARG A 171 4.81 -16.75 -25.57
C ARG A 171 5.94 -17.64 -25.06
N ASP A 172 7.12 -17.08 -24.79
CA ASP A 172 8.26 -17.81 -24.26
C ASP A 172 8.00 -18.26 -22.82
N ILE A 173 7.33 -17.43 -22.01
CA ILE A 173 6.86 -17.82 -20.66
C ILE A 173 5.79 -18.91 -20.76
N GLU A 174 4.83 -18.81 -21.68
CA GLU A 174 3.82 -19.84 -21.89
C GLU A 174 4.46 -21.16 -22.34
N ALA A 175 5.44 -21.11 -23.24
CA ALA A 175 6.23 -22.26 -23.68
C ALA A 175 7.11 -22.83 -22.55
N ALA A 176 7.69 -21.98 -21.69
CA ALA A 176 8.45 -22.38 -20.51
C ALA A 176 7.56 -23.06 -19.46
N ILE A 177 6.32 -22.57 -19.27
CA ILE A 177 5.33 -23.20 -18.39
C ILE A 177 4.87 -24.54 -18.96
N ALA A 178 4.63 -24.63 -20.27
CA ALA A 178 4.26 -25.87 -20.94
C ALA A 178 5.38 -26.92 -20.90
N SER A 179 6.63 -26.51 -21.11
CA SER A 179 7.81 -27.39 -21.03
C SER A 179 8.13 -27.80 -19.59
N SER A 180 7.93 -26.92 -18.61
CA SER A 180 8.04 -27.24 -17.18
C SER A 180 6.94 -28.21 -16.72
N ARG A 181 5.73 -28.10 -17.27
CA ARG A 181 4.66 -29.10 -17.09
C ARG A 181 4.97 -30.45 -17.74
N SER A 182 5.80 -30.45 -18.77
CA SER A 182 6.18 -31.66 -19.52
C SER A 182 7.34 -32.43 -18.87
N GLN A 183 8.14 -31.79 -18.00
CA GLN A 183 9.32 -32.39 -17.36
C GLN A 183 9.11 -32.86 -15.91
N GLN A 184 7.91 -32.75 -15.33
CA GLN A 184 7.58 -33.32 -14.02
C GLN A 184 6.37 -34.25 -14.08
N LEU A 185 6.51 -35.39 -14.75
CA LEU A 185 5.75 -36.58 -14.41
C LEU A 185 6.74 -37.73 -14.20
N PRO A 186 7.13 -38.04 -12.95
CA PRO A 186 7.74 -39.33 -12.69
C PRO A 186 6.72 -40.43 -13.07
N PRO A 187 7.16 -41.63 -13.49
CA PRO A 187 6.25 -42.73 -13.76
C PRO A 187 5.33 -42.90 -12.56
N LYS A 188 4.00 -42.84 -12.79
CA LYS A 188 2.95 -42.99 -11.77
C LYS A 188 3.19 -44.28 -10.99
N GLY A 189 3.91 -44.20 -9.88
CA GLY A 189 3.82 -45.18 -8.82
C GLY A 189 2.36 -45.25 -8.40
N GLU A 190 1.87 -46.46 -8.19
CA GLU A 190 0.47 -46.74 -7.88
C GLU A 190 0.08 -46.05 -6.55
N ARG A 191 -0.60 -44.90 -6.65
CA ARG A 191 -0.98 -44.07 -5.49
C ARG A 191 -2.33 -44.51 -4.93
N TRP A 192 -2.37 -44.74 -3.63
CA TRP A 192 -3.55 -45.17 -2.88
C TRP A 192 -3.95 -44.09 -1.88
N VAL A 193 -5.24 -43.74 -1.83
CA VAL A 193 -5.81 -42.68 -0.98
C VAL A 193 -6.87 -43.28 -0.07
N ARG A 194 -6.85 -42.91 1.22
CA ARG A 194 -7.86 -43.35 2.19
C ARG A 194 -9.23 -42.74 1.88
N ALA A 195 -10.28 -43.49 2.20
CA ALA A 195 -11.67 -43.09 1.92
C ALA A 195 -12.06 -41.73 2.53
N ASP A 196 -11.59 -41.43 3.73
CA ASP A 196 -11.81 -40.16 4.43
C ASP A 196 -11.11 -38.98 3.74
N THR A 197 -9.89 -39.22 3.27
CA THR A 197 -9.06 -38.22 2.57
C THR A 197 -9.64 -37.94 1.18
N ALA A 198 -10.04 -38.99 0.45
CA ALA A 198 -10.76 -38.84 -0.81
C ALA A 198 -12.09 -38.10 -0.65
N SER A 199 -12.83 -38.37 0.44
CA SER A 199 -14.07 -37.67 0.79
C SER A 199 -13.83 -36.19 1.05
N ARG A 200 -12.81 -35.84 1.86
CA ARG A 200 -12.42 -34.44 2.13
C ARG A 200 -12.00 -33.69 0.86
N MET A 201 -11.20 -34.33 -0.01
CA MET A 201 -10.68 -33.69 -1.22
C MET A 201 -11.77 -33.42 -2.27
N SER A 202 -12.70 -34.37 -2.44
CA SER A 202 -13.75 -34.27 -3.47
C SER A 202 -15.06 -33.68 -2.99
N ASN A 203 -15.20 -33.46 -1.68
CA ASN A 203 -16.46 -33.14 -1.01
C ASN A 203 -17.58 -34.17 -1.32
N LEU A 204 -17.19 -35.43 -1.53
CA LEU A 204 -18.11 -36.55 -1.73
C LEU A 204 -18.30 -37.32 -0.43
N HIS A 205 -19.52 -37.77 -0.15
CA HIS A 205 -19.78 -38.64 0.99
C HIS A 205 -19.02 -39.98 0.83
N PRO A 206 -18.40 -40.56 1.88
CA PRO A 206 -17.64 -41.81 1.78
C PRO A 206 -18.43 -42.98 1.18
N ASP A 207 -19.73 -43.06 1.48
CA ASP A 207 -20.60 -44.10 0.89
C ASP A 207 -20.79 -43.95 -0.62
N THR A 208 -20.74 -42.73 -1.15
CA THR A 208 -20.80 -42.49 -2.61
C THR A 208 -19.58 -43.08 -3.28
N ILE A 209 -18.40 -42.87 -2.69
CA ILE A 209 -17.13 -43.43 -3.17
C ILE A 209 -17.17 -44.97 -3.09
N ARG A 210 -17.65 -45.52 -1.97
CA ARG A 210 -17.77 -46.98 -1.76
C ARG A 210 -18.73 -47.64 -2.76
N LYS A 211 -19.92 -47.08 -2.95
CA LYS A 211 -20.92 -47.63 -3.89
C LYS A 211 -20.41 -47.58 -5.33
N ARG A 212 -19.72 -46.51 -5.71
CA ARG A 212 -19.12 -46.38 -7.04
C ARG A 212 -18.01 -47.41 -7.25
N ALA A 213 -17.10 -47.54 -6.28
CA ALA A 213 -16.03 -48.53 -6.31
C ALA A 213 -16.56 -49.97 -6.46
N GLN A 214 -17.64 -50.31 -5.76
CA GLN A 214 -18.28 -51.62 -5.88
C GLN A 214 -18.95 -51.82 -7.25
N LYS A 215 -19.61 -50.77 -7.78
CA LYS A 215 -20.29 -50.82 -9.08
C LYS A 215 -19.30 -50.98 -10.24
N GLU A 216 -18.13 -50.35 -10.14
CA GLU A 216 -17.11 -50.34 -11.21
C GLU A 216 -15.98 -51.35 -10.98
N GLY A 217 -16.06 -52.18 -9.94
CA GLY A 217 -15.10 -53.24 -9.67
C GLY A 217 -13.69 -52.74 -9.35
N TRP A 218 -13.56 -51.60 -8.68
CA TRP A 218 -12.26 -51.04 -8.36
C TRP A 218 -11.46 -51.95 -7.42
N GLN A 219 -10.14 -51.91 -7.56
CA GLN A 219 -9.27 -52.55 -6.58
C GLN A 219 -9.26 -51.72 -5.30
N VAL A 220 -9.64 -52.35 -4.19
CA VAL A 220 -9.67 -51.71 -2.86
C VAL A 220 -8.67 -52.43 -1.96
N ARG A 221 -7.77 -51.67 -1.31
CA ARG A 221 -6.91 -52.20 -0.24
C ARG A 221 -7.41 -51.72 1.13
N LYS A 222 -6.91 -52.35 2.19
CA LYS A 222 -7.15 -51.94 3.56
C LYS A 222 -5.91 -51.26 4.14
N ALA A 223 -6.12 -50.15 4.84
CA ALA A 223 -5.13 -49.52 5.70
C ALA A 223 -5.76 -49.43 7.11
N GLY A 224 -5.47 -50.41 7.96
CA GLY A 224 -6.19 -50.63 9.22
C GLY A 224 -7.67 -50.95 8.97
N ALA A 225 -8.58 -50.27 9.65
CA ALA A 225 -10.03 -50.43 9.46
C ALA A 225 -10.55 -49.79 8.16
N MET A 226 -9.76 -48.90 7.54
CA MET A 226 -10.21 -48.03 6.45
C MET A 226 -9.93 -48.62 5.07
N ASN A 227 -10.81 -48.34 4.12
CA ASN A 227 -10.58 -48.63 2.70
C ASN A 227 -9.65 -47.57 2.09
N VAL A 228 -8.74 -48.01 1.23
CA VAL A 228 -7.96 -47.14 0.34
C VAL A 228 -8.27 -47.48 -1.11
N TYR A 229 -8.37 -46.44 -1.93
CA TYR A 229 -8.71 -46.50 -3.36
C TYR A 229 -7.53 -45.99 -4.17
N ARG A 230 -7.35 -46.50 -5.39
CA ARG A 230 -6.35 -45.92 -6.30
C ARG A 230 -6.78 -44.51 -6.68
N LEU A 231 -5.83 -43.58 -6.65
CA LEU A 231 -6.09 -42.20 -7.05
C LEU A 231 -6.56 -42.12 -8.51
N ALA A 232 -6.02 -42.95 -9.40
CA ALA A 232 -6.42 -42.99 -10.80
C ALA A 232 -7.90 -43.37 -11.00
N ASP A 233 -8.42 -44.31 -10.19
CA ASP A 233 -9.83 -44.72 -10.26
C ASP A 233 -10.74 -43.59 -9.78
N LEU A 234 -10.32 -42.85 -8.75
CA LEU A 234 -11.03 -41.66 -8.23
C LEU A 234 -11.06 -40.51 -9.26
N GLU A 235 -9.90 -40.18 -9.85
CA GLU A 235 -9.77 -39.14 -10.88
C GLU A 235 -10.58 -39.47 -12.13
N SER A 236 -10.59 -40.75 -12.55
CA SER A 236 -11.36 -41.19 -13.71
C SER A 236 -12.87 -41.13 -13.47
N ALA A 237 -13.33 -41.40 -12.25
CA ALA A 237 -14.75 -41.45 -11.93
C ALA A 237 -15.37 -40.06 -11.72
N TRP A 238 -14.55 -39.08 -11.33
CA TRP A 238 -14.96 -37.69 -11.10
C TRP A 238 -13.90 -36.71 -11.66
N PRO A 239 -13.84 -36.53 -12.99
CA PRO A 239 -12.86 -35.67 -13.64
C PRO A 239 -13.04 -34.18 -13.31
N ASP A 240 -14.21 -33.80 -12.82
CA ASP A 240 -14.58 -32.47 -12.34
C ASP A 240 -14.19 -32.22 -10.88
N LYS A 241 -13.67 -33.23 -10.17
CA LYS A 241 -13.28 -33.13 -8.76
C LYS A 241 -11.77 -33.08 -8.60
N ILE A 242 -11.34 -32.26 -7.66
CA ILE A 242 -9.93 -31.99 -7.41
C ILE A 242 -9.43 -32.96 -6.34
N PHE A 243 -8.63 -33.95 -6.76
CA PHE A 243 -7.93 -34.85 -5.86
C PHE A 243 -6.44 -34.44 -5.76
N LEU A 244 -6.16 -33.21 -5.31
CA LEU A 244 -4.79 -32.69 -5.15
C LEU A 244 -4.07 -33.20 -3.89
N GLN A 245 -2.74 -33.34 -3.98
CA GLN A 245 -1.84 -33.69 -2.88
C GLN A 245 -2.16 -32.90 -1.59
N GLU A 246 -2.48 -33.59 -0.49
CA GLU A 246 -2.01 -33.09 0.80
C GLU A 246 -0.48 -33.11 0.71
N ALA A 247 0.14 -31.93 0.68
CA ALA A 247 1.57 -31.78 0.85
C ALA A 247 1.95 -32.50 2.16
N GLY A 248 2.94 -33.38 2.08
CA GLY A 248 3.33 -34.25 3.19
C GLY A 248 3.51 -33.48 4.50
N GLY A 249 2.62 -33.74 5.45
CA GLY A 249 2.93 -33.63 6.86
C GLY A 249 3.52 -34.96 7.30
N ASN A 250 4.81 -34.96 7.64
CA ASN A 250 5.39 -35.97 8.52
C ASN A 250 4.77 -35.83 9.91
#